data_AF-A0A167D8U2-F1
#
_entry.id   AF-A0A167D8U2-F1
#
_cell.length_a   1.000
_cell.length_b   1.000
_cell.length_c   1.000
_cell.angle_alpha   90.00
_cell.angle_beta   90.00
_cell.angle_gamma   90.00
#
_symmetry.space_group_name_H-M   'P 1'
#
loop_
_entity.id
_entity.type
_entity.pdbx_description
1 polymer ?
#
loop_
_entity_poly.entity_id
_entity_poly.type
_entity_poly.pdbx_seq_one_letter_code
_entity_poly.pdbx_strand_id
1 'polypeptide(L)'
;MKTSNRPDEWKIEQGLSGAALPVLDMTGPETKALPPQTFGALTKDEKALSEIGDHEKLFAAERKGWVGFVEWENYPAKKAAAHKILTSQTFPPNPEFQLGPIPATNPVLPGTRWKMWHHAIGGELTKVPDDSWDIVQKEKHPDMLHLLQFPYNGEPPKRLVTDKEITPNSLHFVRNHGGIPIIEKEDYSFILDGLVANPRSFTLDDIMDESKFPRMEKTITMQCSGTRRIEQILKYAGQGDEVPQAPWAEGAIGTARYVGISLKKVIKACGGLVDGAKHLEFYGADTYFKDDKTMNYLVSVPWAKVKANEVMLAWEMNGEVLPRIHGYPLRIVVFGYIGARSVKWLYRIKAIKEPSRAPVQSQEYLYFPQQVGKHNFKLTDGIQIQEMPVSSAIMSPWTKQVVIHNGKIRCKGWAYSGGGRWPERVELSADGGFNWYTVPVENLSKKRRWTWRTWEFDLPCDVEGWIEVVCRCWDNSLNTQPPDVRTAWNWGLHVTSSCHRISLYSINKTRPATKARLAELEDKGIPFGPITVPLAFPSQSWDDYEKYWANHDPRDAEDD
;
A
#
# COMPACT_ATOMS: atom_id res chain seq x y z
N MET A 1 -28.84 -36.42 -0.20
CA MET A 1 -28.14 -35.27 0.42
C MET A 1 -29.18 -34.35 1.00
N LYS A 2 -29.16 -34.05 2.31
CA LYS A 2 -29.99 -32.99 2.87
C LYS A 2 -29.42 -31.66 2.39
N THR A 3 -29.92 -31.14 1.28
CA THR A 3 -29.66 -29.75 0.90
C THR A 3 -30.52 -28.88 1.80
N SER A 4 -29.97 -28.48 2.95
CA SER A 4 -30.54 -27.37 3.71
C SER A 4 -30.38 -26.14 2.83
N ASN A 5 -31.49 -25.60 2.31
CA ASN A 5 -31.53 -24.35 1.56
C ASN A 5 -30.64 -23.31 2.26
N ARG A 6 -29.50 -23.00 1.66
CA ARG A 6 -28.51 -22.11 2.24
C ARG A 6 -28.76 -20.74 1.62
N PRO A 7 -29.43 -19.79 2.31
CA PRO A 7 -29.88 -18.54 1.70
C PRO A 7 -28.73 -17.63 1.20
N ASP A 8 -27.48 -17.91 1.57
CA ASP A 8 -26.27 -17.25 1.07
C ASP A 8 -25.48 -18.06 0.02
N GLU A 9 -26.00 -19.19 -0.49
CA GLU A 9 -25.35 -20.02 -1.52
C GLU A 9 -25.00 -19.22 -2.79
N TRP A 10 -25.87 -18.29 -3.18
CA TRP A 10 -25.62 -17.39 -4.31
C TRP A 10 -24.32 -16.59 -4.16
N LYS A 11 -23.85 -16.28 -2.94
CA LYS A 11 -22.56 -15.60 -2.73
C LYS A 11 -21.39 -16.49 -3.11
N ILE A 12 -21.52 -17.79 -2.87
CA ILE A 12 -20.50 -18.78 -3.22
C ILE A 12 -20.49 -18.97 -4.74
N GLU A 13 -21.65 -19.14 -5.36
CA GLU A 13 -21.80 -19.27 -6.82
C GLU A 13 -21.20 -18.08 -7.59
N GLN A 14 -21.31 -16.88 -7.02
CA GLN A 14 -20.76 -15.64 -7.59
C GLN A 14 -19.30 -15.35 -7.15
N GLY A 15 -18.65 -16.26 -6.43
CA GLY A 15 -17.26 -16.11 -5.97
C GLY A 15 -17.03 -15.08 -4.86
N LEU A 16 -18.09 -14.54 -4.24
CA LEU A 16 -18.04 -13.52 -3.19
C LEU A 16 -17.73 -14.08 -1.79
N SER A 17 -17.70 -15.41 -1.64
CA SER A 17 -17.43 -16.09 -0.37
C SER A 17 -16.58 -17.34 -0.58
N GLY A 18 -15.57 -17.23 -1.45
CA GLY A 18 -14.67 -18.32 -1.82
C GLY A 18 -13.93 -18.94 -0.62
N ALA A 19 -13.71 -18.18 0.46
CA ALA A 19 -13.10 -18.70 1.69
C ALA A 19 -13.92 -19.82 2.38
N ALA A 20 -15.21 -19.93 2.07
CA ALA A 20 -16.07 -20.98 2.61
C ALA A 20 -16.01 -22.29 1.81
N LEU A 21 -15.39 -22.29 0.62
CA LEU A 21 -15.31 -23.46 -0.25
C LEU A 21 -14.27 -24.46 0.26
N PRO A 22 -14.57 -25.77 0.24
CA PRO A 22 -13.55 -26.79 0.45
C PRO A 22 -12.52 -26.76 -0.68
N VAL A 23 -11.28 -27.17 -0.37
CA VAL A 23 -10.29 -27.47 -1.40
C VAL A 23 -10.66 -28.82 -2.04
N LEU A 24 -10.65 -28.90 -3.37
CA LEU A 24 -10.97 -30.12 -4.10
C LEU A 24 -9.68 -30.87 -4.46
N ASP A 25 -9.48 -32.04 -3.88
CA ASP A 25 -8.45 -32.99 -4.28
C ASP A 25 -9.02 -33.94 -5.34
N MET A 26 -8.59 -33.73 -6.59
CA MET A 26 -9.02 -34.50 -7.77
C MET A 26 -7.88 -35.39 -8.29
N THR A 27 -6.93 -35.77 -7.44
CA THR A 27 -5.79 -36.60 -7.87
C THR A 27 -6.16 -38.08 -8.08
N GLY A 28 -7.28 -38.53 -7.51
CA GLY A 28 -7.85 -39.87 -7.69
C GLY A 28 -9.08 -39.90 -8.62
N PRO A 29 -9.68 -41.08 -8.84
CA PRO A 29 -10.88 -41.23 -9.67
C PRO A 29 -12.13 -40.56 -9.07
N GLU A 30 -12.13 -40.29 -7.75
CA GLU A 30 -13.19 -39.58 -7.04
C GLU A 30 -12.67 -38.24 -6.50
N THR A 31 -13.46 -37.18 -6.63
CA THR A 31 -13.13 -35.87 -6.04
C THR A 31 -13.30 -35.91 -4.53
N LYS A 32 -12.24 -35.62 -3.78
CA LYS A 32 -12.26 -35.51 -2.33
C LYS A 32 -12.29 -34.04 -1.90
N ALA A 33 -13.34 -33.65 -1.18
CA ALA A 33 -13.42 -32.33 -0.56
C ALA A 33 -12.59 -32.29 0.73
N LEU A 34 -11.62 -31.38 0.79
CA LEU A 34 -10.83 -31.08 1.98
C LEU A 34 -11.44 -29.84 2.65
N PRO A 35 -11.88 -29.94 3.92
CA PRO A 35 -12.58 -28.85 4.58
C PRO A 35 -11.69 -27.62 4.76
N PRO A 36 -12.26 -26.40 4.73
CA PRO A 36 -11.54 -25.18 5.09
C PRO A 36 -10.94 -25.24 6.50
N GLN A 37 -9.89 -24.45 6.73
CA GLN A 37 -9.29 -24.33 8.06
C GLN A 37 -10.30 -23.72 9.05
N THR A 38 -10.49 -24.37 10.19
CA THR A 38 -11.26 -23.83 11.32
C THR A 38 -10.30 -23.47 12.46
N PHE A 39 -10.53 -22.31 13.08
CA PHE A 39 -9.78 -21.89 14.25
C PHE A 39 -10.54 -22.36 15.50
N GLY A 40 -9.85 -23.10 16.38
CA GLY A 40 -10.42 -23.62 17.61
C GLY A 40 -10.69 -22.52 18.66
N ALA A 41 -11.18 -22.94 19.83
CA ALA A 41 -11.30 -22.05 20.98
C ALA A 41 -9.93 -21.47 21.35
N LEU A 42 -9.93 -20.21 21.80
CA LEU A 42 -8.71 -19.58 22.31
C LEU A 42 -8.26 -20.32 23.58
N THR A 43 -6.96 -20.56 23.66
CA THR A 43 -6.29 -21.30 24.73
C THR A 43 -5.21 -20.44 25.37
N LYS A 44 -4.96 -20.67 26.65
CA LYS A 44 -3.91 -19.98 27.42
C LYS A 44 -3.34 -20.91 28.48
N ASP A 45 -2.04 -21.15 28.43
CA ASP A 45 -1.31 -21.94 29.43
C ASP A 45 -0.85 -21.01 30.57
N GLU A 46 -1.71 -20.85 31.57
CA GLU A 46 -1.45 -19.97 32.72
C GLU A 46 -0.18 -20.37 33.50
N LYS A 47 0.13 -21.67 33.55
CA LYS A 47 1.33 -22.16 34.24
C LYS A 47 2.59 -21.71 33.48
N ALA A 48 2.66 -21.97 32.18
CA ALA A 48 3.82 -21.60 31.38
C ALA A 48 4.07 -20.09 31.38
N LEU A 49 3.01 -19.29 31.42
CA LEU A 49 3.08 -17.82 31.52
C LEU A 49 3.57 -17.35 32.89
N SER A 50 3.06 -17.94 33.99
CA SER A 50 3.49 -17.58 35.34
C SER A 50 4.99 -17.78 35.60
N GLU A 51 5.61 -18.74 34.90
CA GLU A 51 7.05 -19.02 35.01
C GLU A 51 7.95 -17.97 34.35
N ILE A 52 7.42 -17.08 33.51
CA ILE A 52 8.19 -16.06 32.78
C ILE A 52 8.59 -14.90 33.70
N GLY A 53 7.82 -14.70 34.78
CA GLY A 53 8.08 -13.69 35.80
C GLY A 53 7.39 -12.36 35.50
N ASP A 54 8.02 -11.28 35.94
CA ASP A 54 7.47 -9.92 35.91
C ASP A 54 7.68 -9.27 34.53
N HIS A 55 6.63 -9.26 33.71
CA HIS A 55 6.65 -8.70 32.35
C HIS A 55 7.01 -7.21 32.34
N GLU A 56 6.56 -6.44 33.35
CA GLU A 56 6.82 -4.99 33.43
C GLU A 56 8.31 -4.69 33.56
N LYS A 57 9.02 -5.51 34.33
CA LYS A 57 10.49 -5.41 34.44
C LYS A 57 11.20 -5.97 33.22
N LEU A 58 10.70 -7.08 32.68
CA LEU A 58 11.36 -7.78 31.58
C LEU A 58 11.30 -6.98 30.27
N PHE A 59 10.19 -6.29 30.02
CA PHE A 59 9.96 -5.50 28.80
C PHE A 59 9.89 -3.99 29.08
N ALA A 60 10.62 -3.52 30.09
CA ALA A 60 10.85 -2.09 30.30
C ALA A 60 11.77 -1.50 29.23
N ALA A 61 11.58 -0.21 28.91
CA ALA A 61 12.44 0.54 28.02
C ALA A 61 13.88 0.65 28.55
N GLU A 62 14.87 0.42 27.68
CA GLU A 62 16.29 0.54 28.03
C GLU A 62 16.80 1.98 27.99
N ARG A 63 16.08 2.86 27.29
CA ARG A 63 16.48 4.24 27.03
C ARG A 63 15.52 5.18 27.75
N LYS A 64 16.07 6.07 28.56
CA LYS A 64 15.30 7.13 29.23
C LYS A 64 14.57 7.98 28.17
N GLY A 65 13.28 8.22 28.38
CA GLY A 65 12.46 9.08 27.50
C GLY A 65 11.99 8.41 26.20
N TRP A 66 12.27 7.11 26.00
CA TRP A 66 11.82 6.36 24.83
C TRP A 66 10.60 5.52 25.18
N VAL A 67 9.42 6.10 25.03
CA VAL A 67 8.15 5.42 25.33
C VAL A 67 7.73 4.57 24.13
N GLY A 68 7.24 3.36 24.40
CA GLY A 68 6.86 2.36 23.40
C GLY A 68 8.03 1.64 22.74
N PHE A 69 9.26 1.78 23.27
CA PHE A 69 10.47 1.14 22.76
C PHE A 69 10.91 -0.03 23.65
N VAL A 70 11.20 -1.16 23.02
CA VAL A 70 11.94 -2.27 23.63
C VAL A 70 13.08 -2.64 22.69
N GLU A 71 14.30 -2.70 23.21
CA GLU A 71 15.45 -3.21 22.46
C GLU A 71 15.41 -4.73 22.41
N TRP A 72 15.11 -5.27 21.24
CA TRP A 72 15.08 -6.71 21.03
C TRP A 72 16.44 -7.24 20.57
N GLU A 73 17.17 -6.47 19.76
CA GLU A 73 18.30 -6.99 18.98
C GLU A 73 19.54 -7.29 19.82
N ASN A 74 19.72 -6.59 20.94
CA ASN A 74 20.80 -6.85 21.89
C ASN A 74 20.38 -7.75 23.07
N TYR A 75 19.11 -8.14 23.17
CA TYR A 75 18.56 -8.88 24.32
C TYR A 75 17.88 -10.19 23.90
N PRO A 76 18.65 -11.24 23.53
CA PRO A 76 18.10 -12.52 23.08
C PRO A 76 17.22 -13.21 24.13
N ALA A 77 17.48 -12.99 25.43
CA ALA A 77 16.63 -13.51 26.51
C ALA A 77 15.23 -12.89 26.49
N LYS A 78 15.09 -11.60 26.18
CA LYS A 78 13.77 -10.95 26.01
C LYS A 78 13.03 -11.54 24.82
N LYS A 79 13.71 -11.75 23.69
CA LYS A 79 13.12 -12.42 22.52
C LYS A 79 12.61 -13.84 22.84
N ALA A 80 13.40 -14.61 23.58
CA ALA A 80 13.02 -15.97 23.99
C ALA A 80 11.81 -15.97 24.93
N ALA A 81 11.76 -15.04 25.89
CA ALA A 81 10.61 -14.88 26.77
C ALA A 81 9.35 -14.46 26.01
N ALA A 82 9.45 -13.46 25.12
CA ALA A 82 8.35 -13.04 24.26
C ALA A 82 7.83 -14.19 23.38
N HIS A 83 8.73 -14.99 22.79
CA HIS A 83 8.35 -16.18 22.04
C HIS A 83 7.59 -17.21 22.91
N LYS A 84 8.05 -17.46 24.15
CA LYS A 84 7.32 -18.33 25.09
C LYS A 84 5.92 -17.77 25.38
N ILE A 85 5.78 -16.47 25.64
CA ILE A 85 4.48 -15.81 25.85
C ILE A 85 3.54 -16.03 24.66
N LEU A 86 4.03 -15.81 23.44
CA LEU A 86 3.23 -15.90 22.22
C LEU A 86 2.80 -17.33 21.91
N THR A 87 3.68 -18.31 22.15
CA THR A 87 3.41 -19.74 21.88
C THR A 87 2.62 -20.45 22.98
N SER A 88 2.60 -19.91 24.21
CA SER A 88 1.81 -20.44 25.35
C SER A 88 0.32 -20.08 25.29
N GLN A 89 -0.14 -19.37 24.26
CA GLN A 89 -1.55 -19.03 24.10
C GLN A 89 -1.90 -18.89 22.62
N THR A 90 -3.18 -18.92 22.29
CA THR A 90 -3.65 -18.70 20.91
C THR A 90 -4.36 -17.36 20.79
N PHE A 91 -4.32 -16.82 19.58
CA PHE A 91 -4.87 -15.51 19.24
C PHE A 91 -5.84 -15.65 18.07
N PRO A 92 -6.87 -14.78 17.99
CA PRO A 92 -7.81 -14.82 16.88
C PRO A 92 -7.08 -14.59 15.55
N PRO A 93 -7.53 -15.24 14.46
CA PRO A 93 -6.98 -15.00 13.14
C PRO A 93 -7.27 -13.57 12.67
N ASN A 94 -6.53 -13.13 11.65
CA ASN A 94 -6.91 -11.94 10.91
C ASN A 94 -8.26 -12.17 10.20
N PRO A 95 -9.06 -11.12 9.98
CA PRO A 95 -10.20 -11.22 9.08
C PRO A 95 -9.80 -11.79 7.72
N GLU A 96 -10.55 -12.76 7.21
CA GLU A 96 -10.33 -13.34 5.88
C GLU A 96 -11.03 -12.48 4.82
N PHE A 97 -10.24 -11.67 4.10
CA PHE A 97 -10.71 -10.76 3.05
C PHE A 97 -10.01 -11.01 1.69
N GLN A 98 -9.13 -12.02 1.60
CA GLN A 98 -8.50 -12.41 0.35
C GLN A 98 -9.51 -13.13 -0.54
N LEU A 99 -10.25 -14.08 0.04
CA LEU A 99 -11.35 -14.81 -0.61
C LEU A 99 -12.71 -14.54 0.08
N GLY A 100 -12.74 -13.59 1.00
CA GLY A 100 -13.93 -13.09 1.67
C GLY A 100 -14.19 -11.61 1.38
N PRO A 101 -15.28 -11.03 1.91
CA PRO A 101 -15.58 -9.63 1.72
C PRO A 101 -14.58 -8.73 2.45
N ILE A 102 -14.19 -7.62 1.82
CA ILE A 102 -13.46 -6.55 2.48
C ILE A 102 -14.43 -5.85 3.46
N PRO A 103 -14.06 -5.65 4.73
CA PRO A 103 -14.91 -4.94 5.69
C PRO A 103 -15.28 -3.53 5.20
N ALA A 104 -16.56 -3.17 5.31
CA ALA A 104 -17.08 -1.86 4.90
C ALA A 104 -16.98 -0.79 6.02
N THR A 105 -15.94 -0.88 6.85
CA THR A 105 -15.70 0.01 8.01
C THR A 105 -14.49 0.91 7.77
N ASN A 106 -14.39 2.01 8.53
CA ASN A 106 -13.19 2.83 8.61
C ASN A 106 -12.86 3.05 10.10
N PRO A 107 -11.96 2.28 10.73
CA PRO A 107 -10.94 1.44 10.09
C PRO A 107 -11.45 0.16 9.40
N VAL A 108 -10.79 -0.25 8.31
CA VAL A 108 -11.13 -1.48 7.57
C VAL A 108 -10.74 -2.71 8.38
N LEU A 109 -9.51 -2.74 8.91
CA LEU A 109 -9.02 -3.82 9.76
C LEU A 109 -8.69 -3.28 11.16
N PRO A 110 -9.19 -3.88 12.25
CA PRO A 110 -8.92 -3.40 13.61
C PRO A 110 -7.51 -3.76 14.10
N GLY A 111 -6.86 -4.76 13.51
CA GLY A 111 -5.54 -5.20 13.97
C GLY A 111 -5.54 -5.95 15.30
N THR A 112 -6.67 -6.57 15.66
CA THR A 112 -6.92 -7.20 16.96
C THR A 112 -5.78 -8.11 17.41
N ARG A 113 -5.27 -8.98 16.52
CA ARG A 113 -4.18 -9.90 16.83
C ARG A 113 -2.90 -9.18 17.27
N TRP A 114 -2.53 -8.10 16.58
CA TRP A 114 -1.35 -7.30 16.92
C TRP A 114 -1.50 -6.60 18.27
N LYS A 115 -2.69 -6.05 18.55
CA LYS A 115 -2.96 -5.44 19.85
C LYS A 115 -2.81 -6.48 20.96
N MET A 116 -3.40 -7.66 20.78
CA MET A 116 -3.32 -8.74 21.75
C MET A 116 -1.87 -9.22 21.98
N TRP A 117 -1.02 -9.25 20.95
CA TRP A 117 0.39 -9.57 21.14
C TRP A 117 1.15 -8.55 21.98
N HIS A 118 0.90 -7.26 21.76
CA HIS A 118 1.50 -6.20 22.57
C HIS A 118 1.04 -6.30 24.04
N HIS A 119 -0.26 -6.50 24.27
CA HIS A 119 -0.80 -6.70 25.62
C HIS A 119 -0.30 -7.99 26.28
N ALA A 120 -0.16 -9.08 25.51
CA ALA A 120 0.33 -10.35 26.03
C ALA A 120 1.80 -10.26 26.48
N ILE A 121 2.65 -9.59 25.71
CA ILE A 121 4.03 -9.32 26.11
C ILE A 121 4.06 -8.39 27.32
N GLY A 122 3.25 -7.32 27.33
CA GLY A 122 3.15 -6.42 28.48
C GLY A 122 4.32 -5.42 28.57
N GLY A 123 4.51 -4.81 29.74
CA GLY A 123 5.53 -3.80 29.96
C GLY A 123 5.32 -2.57 29.08
N GLU A 124 6.40 -2.09 28.48
CA GLU A 124 6.40 -0.90 27.62
C GLU A 124 5.46 -1.05 26.41
N LEU A 125 5.19 -2.29 25.97
CA LEU A 125 4.32 -2.54 24.81
C LEU A 125 2.83 -2.37 25.12
N THR A 126 2.42 -2.41 26.39
CA THR A 126 1.00 -2.50 26.77
C THR A 126 0.17 -1.34 26.23
N LYS A 127 0.71 -0.11 26.27
CA LYS A 127 0.01 1.11 25.85
C LYS A 127 0.24 1.49 24.39
N VAL A 128 1.21 0.84 23.73
CA VAL A 128 1.63 1.16 22.36
C VAL A 128 0.46 1.21 21.37
N PRO A 129 -0.52 0.28 21.39
CA PRO A 129 -1.67 0.37 20.50
C PRO A 129 -2.49 1.65 20.64
N ASP A 130 -2.76 2.06 21.88
CA ASP A 130 -3.61 3.21 22.20
C ASP A 130 -2.85 4.52 21.94
N ASP A 131 -1.63 4.63 22.43
CA ASP A 131 -0.75 5.79 22.20
C ASP A 131 -0.53 6.03 20.69
N SER A 132 -0.36 4.95 19.92
CA SER A 132 -0.24 5.05 18.46
C SER A 132 -1.50 5.59 17.81
N TRP A 133 -2.69 5.18 18.29
CA TRP A 133 -3.96 5.63 17.74
C TRP A 133 -4.23 7.10 18.07
N ASP A 134 -3.88 7.55 19.27
CA ASP A 134 -4.00 8.96 19.67
C ASP A 134 -3.12 9.87 18.78
N ILE A 135 -1.90 9.42 18.47
CA ILE A 135 -1.02 10.15 17.53
C ILE A 135 -1.65 10.22 16.13
N VAL A 136 -2.26 9.13 15.65
CA VAL A 136 -2.96 9.11 14.36
C VAL A 136 -4.06 10.17 14.35
N GLN A 137 -4.93 10.17 15.36
CA GLN A 137 -6.06 11.10 15.44
C GLN A 137 -5.60 12.56 15.51
N LYS A 138 -4.44 12.83 16.11
CA LYS A 138 -3.86 14.16 16.21
C LYS A 138 -3.15 14.62 14.94
N GLU A 139 -2.34 13.76 14.31
CA GLU A 139 -1.45 14.16 13.20
C GLU A 139 -2.07 13.96 11.81
N LYS A 140 -3.09 13.12 11.67
CA LYS A 140 -3.67 12.76 10.38
C LYS A 140 -4.96 13.51 10.09
N HIS A 141 -5.19 13.74 8.80
CA HIS A 141 -6.39 14.39 8.31
C HIS A 141 -7.63 13.52 8.66
N PRO A 142 -8.77 14.13 9.06
CA PRO A 142 -9.96 13.39 9.47
C PRO A 142 -10.54 12.49 8.36
N ASP A 143 -10.36 12.88 7.09
CA ASP A 143 -10.84 12.10 5.94
C ASP A 143 -9.92 10.92 5.54
N MET A 144 -8.86 10.61 6.29
CA MET A 144 -7.98 9.49 5.97
C MET A 144 -8.75 8.15 5.93
N LEU A 145 -8.36 7.29 4.99
CA LEU A 145 -8.83 5.91 4.95
C LEU A 145 -7.91 5.07 5.83
N HIS A 146 -8.41 4.65 7.00
CA HIS A 146 -7.69 3.86 7.98
C HIS A 146 -7.79 2.35 7.63
N LEU A 147 -6.92 1.88 6.75
CA LEU A 147 -6.97 0.49 6.27
C LEU A 147 -6.64 -0.54 7.37
N LEU A 148 -5.76 -0.18 8.30
CA LEU A 148 -5.44 -0.99 9.47
C LEU A 148 -5.27 -0.06 10.66
N GLN A 149 -6.01 -0.30 11.76
CA GLN A 149 -5.93 0.54 12.95
C GLN A 149 -4.61 0.34 13.69
N PHE A 150 -4.19 -0.92 13.90
CA PHE A 150 -2.93 -1.23 14.56
C PHE A 150 -2.24 -2.48 13.97
N PRO A 151 -0.95 -2.41 13.60
CA PRO A 151 -0.15 -1.20 13.46
C PRO A 151 -0.79 -0.27 12.43
N TYR A 152 -0.76 1.04 12.66
CA TYR A 152 -1.54 1.96 11.82
C TYR A 152 -1.08 1.94 10.35
N ASN A 153 -2.02 1.71 9.43
CA ASN A 153 -1.82 1.86 8.00
C ASN A 153 -3.01 2.61 7.40
N GLY A 154 -2.74 3.68 6.64
CA GLY A 154 -3.79 4.44 6.00
C GLY A 154 -3.31 5.29 4.81
N GLU A 155 -4.23 5.56 3.89
CA GLU A 155 -4.01 6.37 2.69
C GLU A 155 -4.99 7.54 2.64
N PRO A 156 -4.61 8.66 1.98
CA PRO A 156 -5.56 9.73 1.71
C PRO A 156 -6.66 9.21 0.76
N PRO A 157 -7.89 9.73 0.89
CA PRO A 157 -8.96 9.37 -0.02
C PRO A 157 -8.61 9.81 -1.43
N LYS A 158 -9.04 9.03 -2.44
CA LYS A 158 -8.70 9.20 -3.86
C LYS A 158 -8.81 10.64 -4.37
N ARG A 159 -9.81 11.41 -3.90
CA ARG A 159 -10.02 12.82 -4.25
C ARG A 159 -8.90 13.77 -3.78
N LEU A 160 -8.18 13.43 -2.70
CA LEU A 160 -7.14 14.24 -2.07
C LEU A 160 -5.71 13.80 -2.44
N VAL A 161 -5.51 12.58 -2.96
CA VAL A 161 -4.17 12.05 -3.30
C VAL A 161 -3.40 13.03 -4.20
N THR A 162 -4.06 13.51 -5.27
CA THR A 162 -3.45 14.34 -6.32
C THR A 162 -3.89 15.79 -6.27
N ASP A 163 -4.51 16.23 -5.16
CA ASP A 163 -4.97 17.62 -5.00
C ASP A 163 -3.80 18.63 -5.01
N LYS A 164 -2.61 18.19 -4.56
CA LYS A 164 -1.37 18.97 -4.58
C LYS A 164 -0.21 18.11 -5.08
N GLU A 165 0.74 18.72 -5.81
CA GLU A 165 1.99 18.05 -6.23
C GLU A 165 2.81 17.58 -5.01
N ILE A 166 2.86 18.40 -3.96
CA ILE A 166 3.47 18.07 -2.68
C ILE A 166 2.34 17.71 -1.71
N THR A 167 2.33 16.46 -1.25
CA THR A 167 1.32 15.93 -0.35
C THR A 167 1.49 16.56 1.04
N PRO A 168 0.45 17.19 1.61
CA PRO A 168 0.49 17.68 2.99
C PRO A 168 0.82 16.56 3.98
N ASN A 169 1.52 16.89 5.07
CA ASN A 169 1.95 15.92 6.09
C ASN A 169 0.77 15.11 6.66
N SER A 170 -0.36 15.77 6.92
CA SER A 170 -1.61 15.18 7.40
C SER A 170 -2.31 14.26 6.40
N LEU A 171 -1.96 14.32 5.11
CA LEU A 171 -2.49 13.45 4.04
C LEU A 171 -1.47 12.45 3.49
N HIS A 172 -0.18 12.61 3.81
CA HIS A 172 0.84 11.66 3.36
C HIS A 172 0.55 10.27 3.94
N PHE A 173 0.48 9.24 3.09
CA PHE A 173 0.14 7.87 3.50
C PHE A 173 1.09 7.37 4.60
N VAL A 174 0.60 6.44 5.43
CA VAL A 174 1.36 5.86 6.53
C VAL A 174 1.33 4.34 6.43
N ARG A 175 2.50 3.70 6.45
CA ARG A 175 2.64 2.26 6.64
C ARG A 175 3.48 2.00 7.89
N ASN A 176 2.90 1.39 8.92
CA ASN A 176 3.62 0.91 10.11
C ASN A 176 3.60 -0.62 10.21
N HIS A 177 4.66 -1.21 10.77
CA HIS A 177 4.73 -2.63 11.12
C HIS A 177 4.60 -2.87 12.63
N GLY A 178 5.02 -1.89 13.44
CA GLY A 178 4.73 -1.80 14.87
C GLY A 178 4.00 -0.51 15.26
N GLY A 179 4.06 -0.19 16.54
CA GLY A 179 3.55 1.08 17.05
C GLY A 179 4.44 2.28 16.77
N ILE A 180 3.95 3.46 17.16
CA ILE A 180 4.64 4.74 17.02
C ILE A 180 5.34 5.05 18.35
N PRO A 181 6.68 4.92 18.45
CA PRO A 181 7.40 5.30 19.65
C PRO A 181 7.35 6.81 19.86
N ILE A 182 7.34 7.22 21.13
CA ILE A 182 7.36 8.62 21.55
C ILE A 182 8.76 8.90 22.10
N ILE A 183 9.54 9.66 21.35
CA ILE A 183 10.93 9.98 21.66
C ILE A 183 11.12 11.48 21.49
N GLU A 184 11.56 12.18 22.53
CA GLU A 184 11.87 13.61 22.44
C GLU A 184 13.30 13.84 21.93
N LYS A 185 13.53 15.04 21.38
CA LYS A 185 14.82 15.38 20.75
C LYS A 185 15.98 15.25 21.74
N GLU A 186 15.76 15.69 22.98
CA GLU A 186 16.79 15.82 24.01
C GLU A 186 17.28 14.45 24.50
N ASP A 187 16.41 13.43 24.45
CA ASP A 187 16.72 12.04 24.82
C ASP A 187 17.14 11.20 23.61
N TYR A 188 17.14 11.76 22.40
CA TYR A 188 17.39 11.02 21.17
C TYR A 188 18.88 10.88 20.85
N SER A 189 19.27 9.64 20.56
CA SER A 189 20.54 9.32 19.92
C SER A 189 20.42 8.05 19.07
N PHE A 190 21.29 7.93 18.06
CA PHE A 190 21.47 6.70 17.31
C PHE A 190 22.95 6.31 17.25
N ILE A 191 23.23 5.02 17.08
CA ILE A 191 24.60 4.49 16.93
C ILE A 191 24.87 4.07 15.49
N LEU A 192 26.05 4.39 14.96
CA LEU A 192 26.58 3.82 13.73
C LEU A 192 27.73 2.88 14.06
N ASP A 193 27.55 1.59 13.79
CA ASP A 193 28.47 0.52 14.17
C ASP A 193 28.62 -0.59 13.11
N GLY A 194 29.14 -1.75 13.53
CA GLY A 194 29.48 -2.86 12.65
C GLY A 194 30.81 -2.61 11.94
N LEU A 195 30.83 -2.85 10.64
CA LEU A 195 32.04 -2.81 9.81
C LEU A 195 32.39 -1.37 9.36
N VAL A 196 32.60 -0.49 10.34
CA VAL A 196 33.15 0.87 10.15
C VAL A 196 34.40 1.05 11.00
N ALA A 197 35.32 1.93 10.57
CA ALA A 197 36.60 2.10 11.24
C ALA A 197 36.47 2.65 12.68
N ASN A 198 35.56 3.60 12.90
CA ASN A 198 35.35 4.27 14.18
C ASN A 198 33.85 4.33 14.52
N PRO A 199 33.27 3.23 15.04
CA PRO A 199 31.89 3.20 15.53
C PRO A 199 31.64 4.29 16.56
N ARG A 200 30.49 4.97 16.49
CA ARG A 200 30.12 6.01 17.48
C ARG A 200 28.61 6.28 17.51
N SER A 201 28.18 6.93 18.58
CA SER A 201 26.83 7.48 18.71
C SER A 201 26.76 8.93 18.24
N PHE A 202 25.58 9.35 17.80
CA PHE A 202 25.25 10.70 17.39
C PHE A 202 23.94 11.13 18.03
N THR A 203 23.88 12.36 18.53
CA THR A 203 22.65 13.04 18.91
C THR A 203 22.01 13.72 17.70
N LEU A 204 20.79 14.25 17.85
CA LEU A 204 20.20 15.07 16.78
C LEU A 204 21.00 16.36 16.54
N ASP A 205 21.51 16.99 17.61
CA ASP A 205 22.32 18.21 17.50
C ASP A 205 23.64 17.97 16.77
N ASP A 206 24.29 16.81 16.98
CA ASP A 206 25.51 16.44 16.25
C ASP A 206 25.32 16.42 14.74
N ILE A 207 24.18 15.89 14.27
CA ILE A 207 23.91 15.76 12.83
C ILE A 207 23.28 17.01 12.22
N MET A 208 22.73 17.90 13.04
CA MET A 208 22.23 19.21 12.63
C MET A 208 23.32 20.29 12.57
N ASP A 209 24.50 20.03 13.15
CA ASP A 209 25.67 20.91 13.08
C ASP A 209 26.21 21.02 11.64
N GLU A 210 25.89 22.13 10.97
CA GLU A 210 26.27 22.38 9.58
C GLU A 210 27.79 22.52 9.37
N SER A 211 28.56 22.79 10.44
CA SER A 211 30.02 22.81 10.35
C SER A 211 30.59 21.40 10.11
N LYS A 212 29.87 20.36 10.53
CA LYS A 212 30.24 18.95 10.36
C LYS A 212 29.51 18.30 9.20
N PHE A 213 28.20 18.56 9.08
CA PHE A 213 27.33 17.91 8.11
C PHE A 213 26.55 18.94 7.29
N PRO A 214 26.92 19.16 6.01
CA PRO A 214 26.17 20.05 5.15
C PRO A 214 24.73 19.58 4.99
N ARG A 215 23.78 20.48 5.28
CA ARG A 215 22.35 20.24 5.14
C ARG A 215 22.01 19.91 3.70
N MET A 216 21.11 18.95 3.51
CA MET A 216 20.55 18.60 2.21
C MET A 216 19.03 18.65 2.24
N GLU A 217 18.46 19.21 1.18
CA GLU A 217 17.03 19.23 0.93
C GLU A 217 16.71 18.45 -0.35
N LYS A 218 15.71 17.58 -0.30
CA LYS A 218 15.23 16.81 -1.45
C LYS A 218 13.72 16.65 -1.46
N THR A 219 13.11 16.86 -2.62
CA THR A 219 11.71 16.49 -2.89
C THR A 219 11.66 15.06 -3.40
N ILE A 220 10.99 14.17 -2.67
CA ILE A 220 10.97 12.72 -2.91
C ILE A 220 9.53 12.22 -2.88
N THR A 221 9.15 11.42 -3.86
CA THR A 221 7.96 10.57 -3.79
C THR A 221 8.32 9.27 -3.10
N MET A 222 7.53 8.90 -2.10
CA MET A 222 7.58 7.60 -1.45
C MET A 222 6.37 6.79 -1.90
N GLN A 223 6.60 5.54 -2.31
CA GLN A 223 5.54 4.62 -2.73
C GLN A 223 5.64 3.33 -1.92
N CYS A 224 4.51 2.88 -1.38
CA CYS A 224 4.41 1.56 -0.77
C CYS A 224 4.48 0.49 -1.87
N SER A 225 5.18 -0.63 -1.63
CA SER A 225 5.08 -1.77 -2.54
C SER A 225 3.67 -2.35 -2.61
N GLY A 226 2.82 -2.10 -1.61
CA GLY A 226 1.41 -2.48 -1.62
C GLY A 226 0.49 -1.52 -2.40
N THR A 227 0.98 -0.42 -2.98
CA THR A 227 0.13 0.52 -3.74
C THR A 227 -0.67 -0.25 -4.80
N ARG A 228 -1.98 0.02 -4.89
CA ARG A 228 -2.93 -0.64 -5.82
C ARG A 228 -3.10 -2.15 -5.59
N ARG A 229 -2.79 -2.66 -4.39
CA ARG A 229 -2.95 -4.08 -4.04
C ARG A 229 -4.39 -4.58 -4.25
N ILE A 230 -5.37 -3.73 -4.00
CA ILE A 230 -6.78 -4.09 -4.11
C ILE A 230 -7.14 -4.67 -5.49
N GLU A 231 -6.50 -4.20 -6.57
CA GLU A 231 -6.71 -4.73 -7.92
C GLU A 231 -6.27 -6.18 -8.07
N GLN A 232 -5.19 -6.57 -7.39
CA GLN A 232 -4.73 -7.95 -7.36
C GLN A 232 -5.68 -8.79 -6.50
N ILE A 233 -6.03 -8.33 -5.29
CA ILE A 233 -6.95 -9.05 -4.37
C ILE A 233 -8.26 -9.39 -5.08
N LEU A 234 -8.90 -8.40 -5.71
CA LEU A 234 -10.22 -8.56 -6.32
C LEU A 234 -10.24 -9.52 -7.52
N LYS A 235 -9.11 -9.75 -8.19
CA LYS A 235 -9.02 -10.66 -9.34
C LYS A 235 -8.41 -12.01 -8.99
N TYR A 236 -7.34 -11.98 -8.20
CA TYR A 236 -6.47 -13.10 -7.91
C TYR A 236 -5.95 -12.95 -6.47
N ALA A 237 -6.74 -13.42 -5.52
CA ALA A 237 -6.37 -13.46 -4.11
C ALA A 237 -4.97 -14.05 -3.90
N GLY A 238 -4.25 -13.53 -2.91
CA GLY A 238 -2.87 -13.91 -2.63
C GLY A 238 -2.65 -14.17 -1.15
N GLN A 239 -1.47 -13.79 -0.68
CA GLN A 239 -1.04 -14.05 0.70
C GLN A 239 -1.85 -13.23 1.71
N GLY A 240 -2.64 -13.91 2.54
CA GLY A 240 -3.20 -13.38 3.79
C GLY A 240 -2.22 -13.57 4.96
N ASP A 241 -1.03 -12.96 4.88
CA ASP A 241 0.06 -13.18 5.83
C ASP A 241 -0.32 -12.82 7.28
N GLU A 242 0.53 -13.26 8.20
CA GLU A 242 0.51 -12.93 9.62
C GLU A 242 0.34 -11.42 9.79
N VAL A 243 1.21 -10.59 9.19
CA VAL A 243 1.04 -9.13 9.14
C VAL A 243 -0.15 -8.79 8.23
N PRO A 244 -1.23 -8.16 8.75
CA PRO A 244 -2.39 -7.87 7.94
C PRO A 244 -2.02 -7.01 6.73
N GLN A 245 -2.20 -7.59 5.55
CA GLN A 245 -1.90 -6.91 4.29
C GLN A 245 -2.99 -5.90 3.97
N ALA A 246 -2.84 -4.66 4.43
CA ALA A 246 -3.80 -3.59 4.19
C ALA A 246 -4.24 -3.55 2.71
N PRO A 247 -5.56 -3.49 2.42
CA PRO A 247 -6.12 -3.54 1.06
C PRO A 247 -5.98 -2.18 0.37
N TRP A 248 -4.73 -1.75 0.15
CA TRP A 248 -4.40 -0.47 -0.46
C TRP A 248 -5.05 -0.28 -1.83
N ALA A 249 -5.70 0.86 -1.98
CA ALA A 249 -6.10 1.43 -3.26
C ALA A 249 -4.92 2.24 -3.85
N GLU A 250 -5.21 3.30 -4.59
CA GLU A 250 -4.22 4.03 -5.38
C GLU A 250 -3.48 5.13 -4.60
N GLY A 251 -3.76 5.31 -3.31
CA GLY A 251 -3.28 6.40 -2.46
C GLY A 251 -2.09 6.05 -1.55
N ALA A 252 -1.55 4.83 -1.61
CA ALA A 252 -0.35 4.43 -0.85
C ALA A 252 0.97 5.02 -1.41
N ILE A 253 0.92 6.28 -1.84
CA ILE A 253 1.99 7.04 -2.48
C ILE A 253 1.86 8.52 -2.07
N GLY A 254 2.97 9.22 -1.90
CA GLY A 254 2.96 10.64 -1.55
C GLY A 254 4.31 11.31 -1.81
N THR A 255 4.28 12.62 -2.03
CA THR A 255 5.49 13.42 -2.32
C THR A 255 5.71 14.45 -1.24
N ALA A 256 6.92 14.51 -0.69
CA ALA A 256 7.28 15.48 0.33
C ALA A 256 8.68 16.05 0.11
N ARG A 257 8.92 17.24 0.67
CA ARG A 257 10.23 17.88 0.75
C ARG A 257 10.86 17.51 2.08
N TYR A 258 11.97 16.80 2.07
CA TYR A 258 12.69 16.38 3.25
C TYR A 258 13.96 17.22 3.44
N VAL A 259 14.25 17.59 4.68
CA VAL A 259 15.53 18.21 5.08
C VAL A 259 16.26 17.29 6.04
N GLY A 260 17.57 17.20 5.85
CA GLY A 260 18.42 16.28 6.61
C GLY A 260 19.88 16.32 6.18
N ILE A 261 20.58 15.21 6.34
CA ILE A 261 21.99 15.03 5.90
C ILE A 261 22.21 13.72 5.17
N SER A 262 23.34 13.66 4.45
CA SER A 262 23.77 12.47 3.72
C SER A 262 24.31 11.39 4.65
N LEU A 263 23.79 10.17 4.56
CA LEU A 263 24.36 9.00 5.28
C LEU A 263 25.82 8.74 4.89
N LYS A 264 26.21 9.04 3.64
CA LYS A 264 27.60 8.92 3.19
C LYS A 264 28.56 9.77 4.04
N LYS A 265 28.11 10.96 4.47
CA LYS A 265 28.91 11.86 5.31
C LYS A 265 29.02 11.35 6.74
N VAL A 266 27.95 10.78 7.29
CA VAL A 266 27.97 10.13 8.62
C VAL A 266 28.95 8.94 8.63
N ILE A 267 28.92 8.10 7.60
CA ILE A 267 29.89 6.99 7.45
C ILE A 267 31.32 7.51 7.32
N LYS A 268 31.54 8.59 6.57
CA LYS A 268 32.85 9.25 6.49
C LYS A 268 33.30 9.76 7.86
N ALA A 269 32.41 10.33 8.66
CA ALA A 269 32.72 10.76 10.02
C ALA A 269 33.20 9.58 10.86
N CYS A 270 32.60 8.40 10.72
CA CYS A 270 33.04 7.13 11.31
C CYS A 270 34.31 6.52 10.69
N GLY A 271 35.06 7.25 9.87
CA GLY A 271 36.31 6.77 9.24
C GLY A 271 36.10 5.85 8.02
N GLY A 272 34.87 5.68 7.54
CA GLY A 272 34.56 4.85 6.38
C GLY A 272 34.24 3.39 6.72
N LEU A 273 33.83 2.65 5.69
CA LEU A 273 33.55 1.21 5.78
C LEU A 273 34.86 0.41 5.80
N VAL A 274 34.87 -0.68 6.56
CA VAL A 274 36.02 -1.62 6.65
C VAL A 274 35.58 -3.06 6.35
N ASP A 275 36.54 -3.98 6.26
CA ASP A 275 36.31 -5.43 6.21
C ASP A 275 35.30 -5.92 5.17
N GLY A 276 35.25 -5.23 4.02
CA GLY A 276 34.38 -5.60 2.91
C GLY A 276 32.89 -5.37 3.16
N ALA A 277 32.51 -4.43 4.03
CA ALA A 277 31.11 -4.04 4.20
C ALA A 277 30.51 -3.56 2.86
N LYS A 278 29.32 -4.07 2.52
CA LYS A 278 28.61 -3.74 1.28
C LYS A 278 27.18 -3.27 1.51
N HIS A 279 26.67 -3.34 2.73
CA HIS A 279 25.29 -2.98 3.07
C HIS A 279 25.24 -2.19 4.38
N LEU A 280 24.23 -1.33 4.48
CA LEU A 280 23.90 -0.57 5.69
C LEU A 280 22.52 -1.02 6.16
N GLU A 281 22.48 -1.71 7.29
CA GLU A 281 21.25 -2.13 7.95
C GLU A 281 20.77 -1.04 8.90
N PHE A 282 19.49 -0.73 8.83
CA PHE A 282 18.83 0.33 9.56
C PHE A 282 17.84 -0.29 10.54
N TYR A 283 17.91 0.15 11.80
CA TYR A 283 17.11 -0.37 12.89
C TYR A 283 16.11 0.72 13.30
N GLY A 284 14.82 0.42 13.14
CA GLY A 284 13.71 1.25 13.59
C GLY A 284 13.26 0.84 14.99
N ALA A 285 12.87 1.81 15.81
CA ALA A 285 12.52 1.58 17.21
C ALA A 285 11.20 0.80 17.40
N ASP A 286 10.37 0.66 16.37
CA ASP A 286 9.10 -0.07 16.47
C ASP A 286 9.30 -1.58 16.65
N THR A 287 8.42 -2.18 17.45
CA THR A 287 8.37 -3.63 17.65
C THR A 287 7.61 -4.31 16.52
N TYR A 288 8.22 -5.33 15.95
CA TYR A 288 7.72 -6.13 14.84
C TYR A 288 7.61 -7.60 15.25
N PHE A 289 6.62 -8.28 14.66
CA PHE A 289 6.27 -9.67 14.95
C PHE A 289 6.27 -10.47 13.66
N LYS A 290 6.91 -11.64 13.69
CA LYS A 290 6.87 -12.63 12.60
C LYS A 290 7.16 -14.03 13.15
N ASP A 291 6.39 -15.01 12.72
CA ASP A 291 6.49 -16.42 13.12
C ASP A 291 6.53 -16.58 14.65
N ASP A 292 5.63 -15.89 15.35
CA ASP A 292 5.57 -15.83 16.83
C ASP A 292 6.87 -15.33 17.49
N LYS A 293 7.71 -14.59 16.76
CA LYS A 293 8.95 -13.99 17.27
C LYS A 293 8.84 -12.48 17.25
N THR A 294 9.45 -11.86 18.25
CA THR A 294 9.49 -10.40 18.42
C THR A 294 10.89 -9.87 18.11
N MET A 295 10.94 -8.74 17.40
CA MET A 295 12.17 -8.06 17.00
C MET A 295 11.90 -6.58 16.73
N ASN A 296 12.92 -5.77 16.53
CA ASN A 296 12.72 -4.41 16.01
C ASN A 296 12.46 -4.42 14.49
N TYR A 297 12.10 -3.30 13.88
CA TYR A 297 12.05 -3.22 12.41
C TYR A 297 13.46 -3.08 11.82
N LEU A 298 13.85 -3.97 10.89
CA LEU A 298 15.16 -3.92 10.24
C LEU A 298 15.07 -4.16 8.74
N VAL A 299 15.83 -3.37 7.99
CA VAL A 299 16.09 -3.55 6.55
C VAL A 299 17.47 -2.95 6.23
N SER A 300 18.07 -3.35 5.11
CA SER A 300 19.31 -2.78 4.61
C SER A 300 19.21 -2.29 3.17
N VAL A 301 20.12 -1.37 2.84
CA VAL A 301 20.37 -0.91 1.47
C VAL A 301 21.83 -1.14 1.09
N PRO A 302 22.14 -1.35 -0.19
CA PRO A 302 23.52 -1.51 -0.63
C PRO A 302 24.31 -0.21 -0.46
N TRP A 303 25.60 -0.33 -0.12
CA TRP A 303 26.54 0.78 -0.05
C TRP A 303 26.59 1.58 -1.34
N ALA A 304 26.39 0.95 -2.50
CA ALA A 304 26.31 1.65 -3.78
C ALA A 304 25.27 2.81 -3.76
N LYS A 305 24.10 2.58 -3.15
CA LYS A 305 23.03 3.59 -3.02
C LYS A 305 23.45 4.74 -2.11
N VAL A 306 24.10 4.43 -1.00
CA VAL A 306 24.62 5.42 -0.06
C VAL A 306 25.78 6.22 -0.69
N LYS A 307 26.70 5.53 -1.38
CA LYS A 307 27.86 6.10 -2.09
C LYS A 307 27.43 7.09 -3.19
N ALA A 308 26.30 6.80 -3.86
CA ALA A 308 25.66 7.69 -4.83
C ALA A 308 25.01 8.95 -4.22
N ASN A 309 25.04 9.09 -2.88
CA ASN A 309 24.42 10.19 -2.14
C ASN A 309 22.87 10.18 -2.23
N GLU A 310 22.29 8.98 -2.29
CA GLU A 310 20.84 8.77 -2.47
C GLU A 310 20.14 8.22 -1.21
N VAL A 311 20.81 8.34 -0.06
CA VAL A 311 20.29 7.95 1.26
C VAL A 311 20.54 9.10 2.23
N MET A 312 19.46 9.64 2.80
CA MET A 312 19.52 10.74 3.76
C MET A 312 18.92 10.35 5.12
N LEU A 313 19.41 10.98 6.17
CA LEU A 313 18.80 10.99 7.51
C LEU A 313 18.02 12.30 7.60
N ALA A 314 16.69 12.23 7.75
CA ALA A 314 15.77 13.36 7.66
C ALA A 314 15.04 13.61 8.98
N TRP A 315 14.97 14.88 9.40
CA TRP A 315 14.29 15.34 10.62
C TRP A 315 13.25 16.44 10.34
N GLU A 316 13.11 16.88 9.09
CA GLU A 316 12.09 17.83 8.63
C GLU A 316 11.33 17.25 7.44
N MET A 317 10.04 17.55 7.37
CA MET A 317 9.16 17.17 6.26
C MET A 317 8.22 18.33 5.93
N ASN A 318 8.27 18.79 4.69
CA ASN A 318 7.47 19.88 4.13
C ASN A 318 7.63 21.24 4.81
N GLY A 319 8.81 21.55 5.37
CA GLY A 319 9.03 22.82 6.09
C GLY A 319 8.66 22.76 7.57
N GLU A 320 8.23 21.60 8.07
CA GLU A 320 7.83 21.36 9.45
C GLU A 320 8.74 20.29 10.06
N VAL A 321 8.87 20.30 11.40
CA VAL A 321 9.47 19.18 12.13
C VAL A 321 8.82 17.88 11.68
N LEU A 322 9.63 16.84 11.44
CA LEU A 322 9.12 15.54 11.00
C LEU A 322 8.00 15.07 11.96
N PRO A 323 6.80 14.74 11.48
CA PRO A 323 5.72 14.24 12.34
C PRO A 323 6.08 12.91 12.99
N ARG A 324 5.54 12.60 14.18
CA ARG A 324 5.85 11.36 14.91
C ARG A 324 5.49 10.14 14.12
N ILE A 325 4.33 10.16 13.47
CA ILE A 325 3.86 9.05 12.63
C ILE A 325 4.75 8.79 11.41
N HIS A 326 5.52 9.79 10.98
CA HIS A 326 6.43 9.72 9.83
C HIS A 326 7.89 9.49 10.22
N GLY A 327 8.18 9.30 11.52
CA GLY A 327 9.49 8.87 12.00
C GLY A 327 10.26 9.89 12.83
N TYR A 328 9.62 10.90 13.43
CA TYR A 328 10.27 11.78 14.40
C TYR A 328 11.04 10.99 15.48
N PRO A 329 12.23 11.43 15.91
CA PRO A 329 12.92 12.64 15.47
C PRO A 329 13.74 12.46 14.19
N LEU A 330 14.02 11.23 13.78
CA LEU A 330 14.87 10.96 12.63
C LEU A 330 14.44 9.70 11.87
N ARG A 331 14.37 9.83 10.56
CA ARG A 331 14.14 8.71 9.64
C ARG A 331 15.22 8.60 8.57
N ILE A 332 15.34 7.42 7.98
CA ILE A 332 15.99 7.23 6.69
C ILE A 332 15.00 7.58 5.58
N VAL A 333 15.50 8.24 4.52
CA VAL A 333 14.81 8.40 3.23
C VAL A 333 15.74 7.89 2.13
N VAL A 334 15.30 6.85 1.41
CA VAL A 334 16.04 6.23 0.31
C VAL A 334 15.41 6.59 -1.02
N PHE A 335 16.14 7.31 -1.87
CA PHE A 335 15.54 7.91 -3.07
C PHE A 335 15.20 6.85 -4.12
N GLY A 336 13.95 6.85 -4.61
CA GLY A 336 13.50 5.95 -5.67
C GLY A 336 13.36 4.48 -5.28
N TYR A 337 13.55 4.14 -3.99
CA TYR A 337 13.27 2.80 -3.47
C TYR A 337 11.84 2.71 -2.91
N ILE A 338 11.36 1.49 -2.69
CA ILE A 338 10.11 1.23 -1.97
C ILE A 338 10.15 1.88 -0.59
N GLY A 339 8.99 2.31 -0.10
CA GLY A 339 8.87 2.97 1.20
C GLY A 339 9.45 2.15 2.37
N ALA A 340 9.38 0.81 2.31
CA ALA A 340 9.91 -0.08 3.33
C ALA A 340 11.42 0.10 3.60
N ARG A 341 12.21 0.57 2.63
CA ARG A 341 13.67 0.80 2.84
C ARG A 341 13.97 2.11 3.56
N SER A 342 12.97 2.97 3.73
CA SER A 342 13.07 4.27 4.39
C SER A 342 12.63 4.14 5.87
N VAL A 343 13.48 3.51 6.69
CA VAL A 343 13.21 3.22 8.11
C VAL A 343 12.83 4.47 8.91
N LYS A 344 11.80 4.35 9.74
CA LYS A 344 11.35 5.39 10.67
C LYS A 344 11.91 5.14 12.07
N TRP A 345 11.95 6.18 12.90
CA TRP A 345 12.38 6.07 14.31
C TRP A 345 13.75 5.40 14.43
N LEU A 346 14.71 5.87 13.62
CA LEU A 346 16.01 5.25 13.48
C LEU A 346 16.77 5.29 14.81
N TYR A 347 17.28 4.17 15.30
CA TYR A 347 18.11 4.15 16.52
C TYR A 347 19.49 3.50 16.35
N ARG A 348 19.70 2.76 15.25
CA ARG A 348 20.99 2.17 14.91
C ARG A 348 21.16 2.00 13.40
N ILE A 349 22.39 2.18 12.94
CA ILE A 349 22.86 1.87 11.60
C ILE A 349 24.04 0.92 11.72
N LYS A 350 23.94 -0.28 11.15
CA LYS A 350 25.00 -1.28 11.20
C LYS A 350 25.57 -1.55 9.81
N ALA A 351 26.87 -1.34 9.62
CA ALA A 351 27.55 -1.74 8.40
C ALA A 351 27.78 -3.27 8.40
N ILE A 352 27.31 -3.94 7.35
CA ILE A 352 27.32 -5.40 7.22
C ILE A 352 27.80 -5.84 5.82
N LYS A 353 28.25 -7.10 5.69
CA LYS A 353 28.78 -7.65 4.43
C LYS A 353 27.68 -7.96 3.42
N GLU A 354 26.56 -8.50 3.88
CA GLU A 354 25.49 -9.04 3.05
C GLU A 354 24.17 -8.29 3.31
N PRO A 355 23.15 -8.42 2.42
CA PRO A 355 21.82 -7.90 2.67
C PRO A 355 21.25 -8.38 4.02
N SER A 356 20.38 -7.57 4.64
CA SER A 356 19.75 -7.93 5.91
C SER A 356 19.00 -9.25 5.78
N ARG A 357 19.10 -10.08 6.82
CA ARG A 357 18.34 -11.32 6.94
C ARG A 357 17.06 -11.15 7.76
N ALA A 358 16.75 -9.93 8.22
CA ALA A 358 15.51 -9.64 8.92
C ALA A 358 14.28 -9.97 8.06
N PRO A 359 13.18 -10.47 8.64
CA PRO A 359 12.07 -11.04 7.87
C PRO A 359 11.45 -10.06 6.86
N VAL A 360 11.32 -8.80 7.23
CA VAL A 360 10.82 -7.72 6.36
C VAL A 360 11.56 -7.68 5.01
N GLN A 361 12.87 -7.92 5.00
CA GLN A 361 13.66 -7.92 3.76
C GLN A 361 13.82 -9.31 3.13
N SER A 362 14.02 -10.34 3.95
CA SER A 362 14.40 -11.68 3.48
C SER A 362 13.20 -12.60 3.24
N GLN A 363 12.01 -12.24 3.74
CA GLN A 363 10.82 -13.09 3.72
C GLN A 363 9.58 -12.41 3.14
N GLU A 364 9.39 -11.10 3.37
CA GLU A 364 8.14 -10.41 3.00
C GLU A 364 8.23 -9.65 1.68
N TYR A 365 8.98 -8.54 1.62
CA TYR A 365 9.03 -7.64 0.45
C TYR A 365 9.80 -8.23 -0.73
N LEU A 366 9.27 -9.31 -1.25
CA LEU A 366 9.74 -10.15 -2.33
C LEU A 366 8.72 -10.13 -3.47
N TYR A 367 9.21 -10.02 -4.71
CA TYR A 367 8.40 -10.12 -5.91
C TYR A 367 8.55 -11.53 -6.50
N PHE A 368 7.46 -12.30 -6.48
CA PHE A 368 7.43 -13.70 -6.93
C PHE A 368 6.97 -13.84 -8.38
N PRO A 369 7.37 -14.92 -9.08
CA PRO A 369 6.78 -15.27 -10.38
C PRO A 369 5.33 -15.77 -10.22
N GLN A 370 4.58 -15.78 -11.33
CA GLN A 370 3.14 -16.06 -11.37
C GLN A 370 2.73 -17.51 -11.08
N GLN A 371 3.68 -18.44 -11.00
CA GLN A 371 3.45 -19.87 -10.71
C GLN A 371 3.73 -20.25 -9.24
N VAL A 372 4.11 -19.27 -8.42
CA VAL A 372 4.39 -19.45 -6.99
C VAL A 372 3.16 -19.05 -6.17
N GLY A 373 2.87 -19.80 -5.11
CA GLY A 373 1.75 -19.61 -4.18
C GLY A 373 2.02 -20.26 -2.82
N LYS A 374 0.98 -20.32 -1.95
CA LYS A 374 1.09 -20.74 -0.54
C LYS A 374 1.89 -22.03 -0.30
N HIS A 375 1.72 -23.04 -1.17
CA HIS A 375 2.23 -24.39 -0.95
C HIS A 375 3.57 -24.68 -1.64
N ASN A 376 4.02 -23.83 -2.55
CA ASN A 376 5.26 -24.05 -3.32
C ASN A 376 6.24 -22.88 -3.26
N PHE A 377 5.92 -21.76 -2.57
CA PHE A 377 6.83 -20.64 -2.47
C PHE A 377 8.08 -21.00 -1.67
N LYS A 378 9.25 -20.62 -2.20
CA LYS A 378 10.50 -20.55 -1.46
C LYS A 378 10.95 -19.11 -1.46
N LEU A 379 11.50 -18.66 -0.33
CA LEU A 379 12.01 -17.28 -0.20
C LEU A 379 13.04 -16.93 -1.28
N THR A 380 13.78 -17.92 -1.77
CA THR A 380 14.77 -17.77 -2.84
C THR A 380 14.17 -17.55 -4.23
N ASP A 381 12.87 -17.85 -4.42
CA ASP A 381 12.18 -17.61 -5.69
C ASP A 381 11.78 -16.13 -5.85
N GLY A 382 11.79 -15.38 -4.74
CA GLY A 382 11.40 -13.99 -4.69
C GLY A 382 12.57 -13.04 -4.93
N ILE A 383 12.33 -11.97 -5.71
CA ILE A 383 13.29 -10.89 -5.90
C ILE A 383 13.08 -9.84 -4.80
N GLN A 384 14.12 -9.50 -4.04
CA GLN A 384 14.04 -8.42 -3.05
C GLN A 384 13.67 -7.11 -3.73
N ILE A 385 12.53 -6.55 -3.34
CA ILE A 385 12.05 -5.31 -3.95
C ILE A 385 12.89 -4.16 -3.40
N GLN A 386 13.50 -3.40 -4.31
CA GLN A 386 14.32 -2.23 -4.01
C GLN A 386 13.72 -1.02 -4.73
N GLU A 387 13.96 -0.87 -6.04
CA GLU A 387 13.37 0.18 -6.85
C GLU A 387 11.92 -0.15 -7.22
N MET A 388 11.06 0.88 -7.28
CA MET A 388 9.71 0.72 -7.84
C MET A 388 9.76 0.79 -9.37
N PRO A 389 9.04 -0.08 -10.11
CA PRO A 389 8.88 0.07 -11.55
C PRO A 389 7.98 1.26 -11.88
N VAL A 390 7.89 1.57 -13.18
CA VAL A 390 6.94 2.56 -13.68
C VAL A 390 5.50 2.15 -13.33
N SER A 391 4.72 3.10 -12.83
CA SER A 391 3.31 2.90 -12.48
C SER A 391 2.52 4.20 -12.64
N SER A 392 1.21 4.07 -12.83
CA SER A 392 0.29 5.20 -12.89
C SER A 392 -1.08 4.78 -12.35
N ALA A 393 -1.90 5.77 -12.02
CA ALA A 393 -3.30 5.55 -11.63
C ALA A 393 -4.19 6.74 -11.96
N ILE A 394 -5.47 6.45 -12.17
CA ILE A 394 -6.54 7.40 -12.46
C ILE A 394 -7.24 7.72 -11.14
N MET A 395 -7.25 8.97 -10.73
CA MET A 395 -7.88 9.47 -9.50
C MET A 395 -9.32 9.94 -9.72
N SER A 396 -9.65 10.37 -10.93
CA SER A 396 -11.02 10.67 -11.36
C SER A 396 -11.11 10.51 -12.88
N PRO A 397 -12.23 10.00 -13.42
CA PRO A 397 -13.44 9.53 -12.70
C PRO A 397 -13.23 8.24 -11.89
N TRP A 398 -14.26 7.77 -11.19
CA TRP A 398 -14.21 6.53 -10.41
C TRP A 398 -14.81 5.35 -11.18
N THR A 399 -14.32 4.15 -10.89
CA THR A 399 -14.89 2.94 -11.49
C THR A 399 -16.38 2.82 -11.17
N LYS A 400 -17.17 2.40 -12.15
CA LYS A 400 -18.64 2.33 -12.18
C LYS A 400 -19.38 3.68 -12.16
N GLN A 401 -18.67 4.80 -12.31
CA GLN A 401 -19.32 6.11 -12.39
C GLN A 401 -19.97 6.34 -13.77
N VAL A 402 -21.12 7.00 -13.77
CA VAL A 402 -21.81 7.49 -14.97
C VAL A 402 -21.30 8.90 -15.28
N VAL A 403 -20.93 9.15 -16.53
CA VAL A 403 -20.33 10.41 -16.97
C VAL A 403 -21.07 10.95 -18.19
N ILE A 404 -21.74 12.09 -17.99
CA ILE A 404 -22.28 12.89 -19.09
C ILE A 404 -21.18 13.84 -19.58
N HIS A 405 -20.90 13.83 -20.88
CA HIS A 405 -19.84 14.63 -21.49
C HIS A 405 -20.21 15.18 -22.86
N ASN A 406 -19.37 16.08 -23.38
CA ASN A 406 -19.51 16.68 -24.71
C ASN A 406 -18.39 16.19 -25.63
N GLY A 407 -18.30 14.88 -25.87
CA GLY A 407 -17.22 14.25 -26.66
C GLY A 407 -15.85 14.08 -25.96
N LYS A 408 -15.68 14.56 -24.72
CA LYS A 408 -14.44 14.36 -23.93
C LYS A 408 -14.72 14.11 -22.45
N ILE A 409 -14.04 13.15 -21.84
CA ILE A 409 -14.12 12.82 -20.41
C ILE A 409 -12.91 13.41 -19.69
N ARG A 410 -13.15 14.25 -18.68
CA ARG A 410 -12.07 14.80 -17.85
C ARG A 410 -11.52 13.74 -16.92
N CYS A 411 -10.23 13.47 -17.05
CA CYS A 411 -9.48 12.53 -16.24
C CYS A 411 -8.37 13.25 -15.47
N LYS A 412 -8.07 12.78 -14.26
CA LYS A 412 -6.86 13.17 -13.52
C LYS A 412 -6.19 11.99 -12.86
N GLY A 413 -4.89 12.08 -12.60
CA GLY A 413 -4.15 10.99 -11.99
C GLY A 413 -2.71 11.30 -11.61
N TRP A 414 -1.96 10.24 -11.30
CA TRP A 414 -0.53 10.30 -11.04
C TRP A 414 0.24 9.27 -11.88
N ALA A 415 1.51 9.53 -12.09
CA ALA A 415 2.49 8.62 -12.70
C ALA A 415 3.82 8.70 -11.94
N TYR A 416 4.52 7.58 -11.78
CA TYR A 416 5.78 7.51 -11.05
C TYR A 416 6.69 6.39 -11.59
N SER A 417 8.01 6.58 -11.51
CA SER A 417 9.00 5.53 -11.72
C SER A 417 10.10 5.66 -10.65
N GLY A 418 10.52 4.54 -10.06
CA GLY A 418 11.57 4.52 -9.05
C GLY A 418 12.98 4.63 -9.65
N GLY A 419 14.01 4.39 -8.82
CA GLY A 419 15.40 4.35 -9.27
C GLY A 419 15.97 5.66 -9.83
N GLY A 420 15.23 6.77 -9.73
CA GLY A 420 15.66 8.07 -10.26
C GLY A 420 15.37 8.24 -11.74
N ARG A 421 14.53 7.36 -12.28
CA ARG A 421 13.82 7.55 -13.53
C ARG A 421 12.60 8.43 -13.27
N TRP A 422 12.11 9.10 -14.30
CA TRP A 422 10.95 9.98 -14.18
C TRP A 422 9.92 9.67 -15.27
N PRO A 423 8.62 9.87 -14.98
CA PRO A 423 7.58 9.82 -16.01
C PRO A 423 7.86 10.83 -17.13
N GLU A 424 8.05 10.31 -18.33
CA GLU A 424 8.31 11.09 -19.54
C GLU A 424 7.02 11.29 -20.35
N ARG A 425 6.16 10.27 -20.41
CA ARG A 425 4.89 10.31 -21.14
C ARG A 425 3.80 9.56 -20.38
N VAL A 426 2.61 10.15 -20.30
CA VAL A 426 1.40 9.49 -19.80
C VAL A 426 0.41 9.39 -20.95
N GLU A 427 -0.24 8.24 -21.08
CA GLU A 427 -1.20 7.97 -22.14
C GLU A 427 -2.49 7.42 -21.54
N LEU A 428 -3.63 7.83 -22.11
CA LEU A 428 -4.95 7.33 -21.76
C LEU A 428 -5.64 6.72 -22.98
N SER A 429 -6.48 5.73 -22.73
CA SER A 429 -7.37 5.09 -23.69
C SER A 429 -8.78 5.10 -23.13
N ALA A 430 -9.79 5.27 -24.00
CA ALA A 430 -11.22 5.12 -23.67
C ALA A 430 -11.80 3.79 -24.17
N ASP A 431 -11.00 2.96 -24.86
CA ASP A 431 -11.41 1.75 -25.56
C ASP A 431 -10.67 0.50 -25.03
N GLY A 432 -10.35 0.49 -23.73
CA GLY A 432 -9.74 -0.66 -23.08
C GLY A 432 -8.25 -0.86 -23.35
N GLY A 433 -7.58 0.12 -23.95
CA GLY A 433 -6.15 0.11 -24.25
C GLY A 433 -5.80 -0.12 -25.73
N PHE A 434 -6.76 0.00 -26.65
CA PHE A 434 -6.54 -0.20 -28.08
C PHE A 434 -5.96 1.06 -28.75
N ASN A 435 -6.60 2.21 -28.59
CA ASN A 435 -6.09 3.51 -29.02
C ASN A 435 -5.62 4.35 -27.83
N TRP A 436 -4.48 5.06 -27.99
CA TRP A 436 -3.85 5.82 -26.93
C TRP A 436 -3.72 7.30 -27.29
N TYR A 437 -4.14 8.16 -26.37
CA TYR A 437 -3.99 9.60 -26.42
C TYR A 437 -2.91 10.02 -25.43
N THR A 438 -1.92 10.76 -25.91
CA THR A 438 -0.85 11.30 -25.07
C THR A 438 -1.37 12.51 -24.28
N VAL A 439 -1.13 12.53 -22.96
CA VAL A 439 -1.36 13.71 -22.14
C VAL A 439 -0.34 14.79 -22.54
N PRO A 440 -0.78 16.00 -22.93
CA PRO A 440 0.12 17.09 -23.27
C PRO A 440 1.05 17.45 -22.10
N VAL A 441 2.28 17.88 -22.41
CA VAL A 441 3.32 18.10 -21.39
C VAL A 441 2.94 19.22 -20.41
N GLU A 442 2.23 20.23 -20.90
CA GLU A 442 1.67 21.35 -20.14
C GLU A 442 0.62 20.91 -19.10
N ASN A 443 0.01 19.75 -19.29
CA ASN A 443 -0.96 19.17 -18.37
C ASN A 443 -0.33 18.20 -17.36
N LEU A 444 0.98 18.02 -17.40
CA LEU A 444 1.73 17.25 -16.42
C LEU A 444 2.36 18.23 -15.40
N SER A 445 2.42 17.85 -14.12
CA SER A 445 3.07 18.65 -13.07
C SER A 445 4.56 18.87 -13.32
N LYS A 446 5.30 19.54 -12.43
CA LYS A 446 6.73 19.80 -12.69
C LYS A 446 7.54 18.51 -12.79
N LYS A 447 8.37 18.40 -13.85
CA LYS A 447 9.31 17.29 -14.01
C LYS A 447 10.44 17.37 -12.97
N ARG A 448 10.60 16.32 -12.15
CA ARG A 448 11.72 16.16 -11.22
C ARG A 448 12.16 14.70 -11.19
N ARG A 449 13.42 14.46 -10.83
CA ARG A 449 14.06 13.13 -10.90
C ARG A 449 13.48 12.09 -9.94
N TRP A 450 13.04 12.51 -8.76
CA TRP A 450 12.65 11.61 -7.65
C TRP A 450 11.18 11.74 -7.28
N THR A 451 10.39 12.42 -8.10
CA THR A 451 8.98 12.67 -7.82
C THR A 451 8.08 12.04 -8.87
N TRP A 452 6.85 11.79 -8.48
CA TRP A 452 5.75 11.56 -9.41
C TRP A 452 5.53 12.75 -10.34
N ARG A 453 4.68 12.54 -11.34
CA ARG A 453 3.99 13.58 -12.10
C ARG A 453 2.49 13.42 -11.84
N THR A 454 1.81 14.45 -11.37
CA THR A 454 0.35 14.49 -11.47
C THR A 454 -0.05 14.97 -12.86
N TRP A 455 -1.24 14.60 -13.30
CA TRP A 455 -1.70 14.90 -14.65
C TRP A 455 -3.20 15.10 -14.72
N GLU A 456 -3.65 15.92 -15.67
CA GLU A 456 -5.06 16.11 -16.04
C GLU A 456 -5.22 16.02 -17.56
N PHE A 457 -6.32 15.45 -18.05
CA PHE A 457 -6.54 15.29 -19.49
C PHE A 457 -8.02 15.16 -19.83
N ASP A 458 -8.48 15.95 -20.80
CA ASP A 458 -9.81 15.78 -21.39
C ASP A 458 -9.73 14.71 -22.50
N LEU A 459 -9.92 13.45 -22.11
CA LEU A 459 -9.82 12.26 -22.97
C LEU A 459 -10.93 12.24 -24.02
N PRO A 460 -10.62 12.25 -25.33
CA PRO A 460 -11.63 12.07 -26.37
C PRO A 460 -12.42 10.77 -26.18
N CYS A 461 -13.75 10.88 -26.22
CA CYS A 461 -14.66 9.76 -26.07
C CYS A 461 -15.92 10.03 -26.89
N ASP A 462 -16.17 9.20 -27.90
CA ASP A 462 -17.34 9.33 -28.78
C ASP A 462 -18.41 8.26 -28.51
N VAL A 463 -18.00 7.14 -27.93
CA VAL A 463 -18.83 5.96 -27.63
C VAL A 463 -19.75 6.24 -26.43
N GLU A 464 -20.98 5.75 -26.49
CA GLU A 464 -21.93 5.74 -25.38
C GLU A 464 -22.05 4.31 -24.81
N GLY A 465 -22.35 4.19 -23.52
CA GLY A 465 -22.45 2.91 -22.81
C GLY A 465 -21.24 2.58 -21.94
N TRP A 466 -21.09 1.31 -21.56
CA TRP A 466 -19.97 0.88 -20.72
C TRP A 466 -18.66 0.88 -21.51
N ILE A 467 -17.69 1.66 -21.02
CA ILE A 467 -16.34 1.75 -21.56
C ILE A 467 -15.30 1.44 -20.49
N GLU A 468 -14.06 1.18 -20.91
CA GLU A 468 -12.92 1.02 -20.02
C GLU A 468 -11.89 2.12 -20.29
N VAL A 469 -11.69 2.99 -19.31
CA VAL A 469 -10.62 3.98 -19.35
C VAL A 469 -9.36 3.37 -18.76
N VAL A 470 -8.28 3.38 -19.54
CA VAL A 470 -6.99 2.80 -19.16
C VAL A 470 -5.92 3.89 -19.17
N CYS A 471 -5.04 3.92 -18.17
CA CYS A 471 -3.85 4.76 -18.20
C CYS A 471 -2.55 3.95 -18.13
N ARG A 472 -1.53 4.44 -18.83
CA ARG A 472 -0.16 3.93 -18.74
C ARG A 472 0.87 5.05 -18.76
N CYS A 473 2.03 4.78 -18.19
CA CYS A 473 3.15 5.69 -18.12
C CYS A 473 4.39 5.07 -18.79
N TRP A 474 5.14 5.92 -19.50
CA TRP A 474 6.49 5.63 -20.00
C TRP A 474 7.50 6.46 -19.22
N ASP A 475 8.56 5.82 -18.72
CA ASP A 475 9.67 6.54 -18.09
C ASP A 475 10.77 6.89 -19.11
N ASN A 476 11.77 7.66 -18.66
CA ASN A 476 12.89 8.10 -19.49
C ASN A 476 13.84 6.97 -19.94
N SER A 477 13.61 5.73 -19.52
CA SER A 477 14.34 4.53 -19.95
C SER A 477 13.48 3.64 -20.85
N LEU A 478 12.35 4.15 -21.36
CA LEU A 478 11.40 3.43 -22.21
C LEU A 478 10.72 2.24 -21.52
N ASN A 479 10.75 2.16 -20.18
CA ASN A 479 9.91 1.19 -19.48
C ASN A 479 8.44 1.62 -19.55
N THR A 480 7.54 0.65 -19.68
CA THR A 480 6.10 0.86 -19.60
C THR A 480 5.44 -0.20 -18.73
N GLN A 481 4.13 -0.06 -18.52
CA GLN A 481 3.34 -0.89 -17.63
C GLN A 481 2.79 -2.14 -18.35
N PRO A 482 2.75 -3.31 -17.68
CA PRO A 482 2.05 -4.49 -18.20
C PRO A 482 0.56 -4.17 -18.44
N PRO A 483 -0.09 -4.68 -19.51
CA PRO A 483 -1.48 -4.32 -19.81
C PRO A 483 -2.49 -4.67 -18.71
N ASP A 484 -2.32 -5.84 -18.08
CA ASP A 484 -3.33 -6.42 -17.18
C ASP A 484 -2.76 -6.88 -15.85
N VAL A 485 -3.62 -6.85 -14.82
CA VAL A 485 -3.30 -7.33 -13.47
C VAL A 485 -2.71 -8.74 -13.49
N ARG A 486 -3.23 -9.65 -14.33
CA ARG A 486 -2.73 -11.04 -14.40
C ARG A 486 -1.24 -11.10 -14.77
N THR A 487 -0.79 -10.21 -15.65
CA THR A 487 0.62 -10.17 -16.09
C THR A 487 1.56 -9.62 -15.01
N ALA A 488 1.05 -8.79 -14.10
CA ALA A 488 1.78 -8.23 -12.96
C ALA A 488 1.54 -8.97 -11.63
N TRP A 489 0.65 -9.97 -11.62
CA TRP A 489 0.24 -10.64 -10.39
C TRP A 489 1.39 -11.43 -9.77
N ASN A 490 1.47 -11.41 -8.44
CA ASN A 490 2.36 -12.27 -7.67
C ASN A 490 1.72 -12.63 -6.33
N TRP A 491 2.12 -13.75 -5.74
CA TRP A 491 1.54 -14.27 -4.50
C TRP A 491 1.60 -13.28 -3.32
N GLY A 492 2.68 -12.52 -3.18
CA GLY A 492 2.86 -11.52 -2.13
C GLY A 492 2.01 -10.25 -2.31
N LEU A 493 1.33 -10.10 -3.45
CA LEU A 493 0.48 -8.96 -3.79
C LEU A 493 1.20 -7.62 -3.62
N HIS A 494 2.47 -7.60 -4.03
CA HIS A 494 3.29 -6.41 -4.10
C HIS A 494 3.38 -5.90 -5.54
N VAL A 495 3.73 -4.63 -5.72
CA VAL A 495 4.09 -4.02 -7.00
C VAL A 495 3.02 -4.19 -8.07
N THR A 496 1.80 -3.72 -7.81
CA THR A 496 0.78 -3.60 -8.86
C THR A 496 1.20 -2.53 -9.87
N SER A 497 1.91 -2.95 -10.91
CA SER A 497 2.49 -2.08 -11.94
C SER A 497 1.71 -2.12 -13.26
N SER A 498 0.67 -2.96 -13.38
CA SER A 498 -0.17 -3.02 -14.57
C SER A 498 -0.82 -1.67 -14.89
N CYS A 499 -1.20 -1.45 -16.15
CA CYS A 499 -2.03 -0.32 -16.54
C CYS A 499 -3.25 -0.23 -15.61
N HIS A 500 -3.54 0.96 -15.10
CA HIS A 500 -4.69 1.15 -14.23
C HIS A 500 -5.95 1.31 -15.09
N ARG A 501 -7.04 0.64 -14.70
CA ARG A 501 -8.26 0.50 -15.50
C ARG A 501 -9.46 0.85 -14.64
N ILE A 502 -10.36 1.68 -15.15
CA ILE A 502 -11.67 1.97 -14.54
C ILE A 502 -12.77 1.73 -15.58
N SER A 503 -13.89 1.15 -15.16
CA SER A 503 -15.08 1.04 -16.02
C SER A 503 -15.96 2.27 -15.83
N LEU A 504 -16.45 2.90 -16.89
CA LEU A 504 -17.35 4.05 -16.82
C LEU A 504 -18.57 3.82 -17.70
N TYR A 505 -19.70 4.45 -17.37
CA TYR A 505 -20.81 4.56 -18.31
C TYR A 505 -20.78 5.93 -18.97
N SER A 506 -20.50 5.94 -20.27
CA SER A 506 -20.31 7.11 -21.12
C SER A 506 -21.64 7.59 -21.72
N ILE A 507 -21.92 8.88 -21.61
CA ILE A 507 -23.13 9.52 -22.16
C ILE A 507 -22.73 10.78 -22.90
N ASN A 508 -22.86 10.74 -24.22
CA ASN A 508 -22.31 11.77 -25.09
C ASN A 508 -23.41 12.73 -25.52
N LYS A 509 -23.51 13.88 -24.83
CA LYS A 509 -24.53 14.91 -25.07
C LYS A 509 -24.42 15.57 -26.45
N THR A 510 -23.36 15.31 -27.22
CA THR A 510 -23.29 15.73 -28.63
C THR A 510 -24.18 14.90 -29.55
N ARG A 511 -24.61 13.70 -29.12
CA ARG A 511 -25.52 12.85 -29.88
C ARG A 511 -26.95 13.39 -29.81
N PRO A 512 -27.65 13.58 -30.96
CA PRO A 512 -28.99 14.16 -30.97
C PRO A 512 -30.01 13.39 -30.12
N ALA A 513 -30.03 12.06 -30.21
CA ALA A 513 -30.96 11.22 -29.44
C ALA A 513 -30.72 11.35 -27.93
N THR A 514 -29.47 11.27 -27.49
CA THR A 514 -29.09 11.44 -26.09
C THR A 514 -29.42 12.84 -25.57
N LYS A 515 -29.12 13.88 -26.36
CA LYS A 515 -29.48 15.26 -26.01
C LYS A 515 -30.99 15.44 -25.84
N ALA A 516 -31.79 14.89 -26.75
CA ALA A 516 -33.24 14.92 -26.66
C ALA A 516 -33.74 14.17 -25.42
N ARG A 517 -33.17 12.99 -25.12
CA ARG A 517 -33.55 12.22 -23.93
C ARG A 517 -33.20 12.92 -22.62
N LEU A 518 -32.05 13.59 -22.56
CA LEU A 518 -31.66 14.39 -21.40
C LEU A 518 -32.62 15.56 -21.18
N ALA A 519 -33.03 16.25 -22.26
CA ALA A 519 -34.01 17.32 -22.19
C ALA A 519 -35.38 16.81 -21.73
N GLU A 520 -35.83 15.65 -22.23
CA GLU A 520 -37.10 15.04 -21.82
C GLU A 520 -37.12 14.69 -20.32
N LEU A 521 -36.00 14.18 -19.79
CA LEU A 521 -35.87 13.90 -18.35
C LEU A 521 -35.92 15.20 -17.52
N GLU A 522 -35.23 16.25 -17.97
CA GLU A 522 -35.22 17.57 -17.35
C GLU A 522 -36.62 18.20 -17.34
N ASP A 523 -37.32 18.21 -18.48
CA ASP A 523 -38.67 18.76 -18.63
C ASP A 523 -39.70 18.03 -17.76
N LYS A 524 -39.54 16.72 -17.58
CA LYS A 524 -40.41 15.90 -16.71
C LYS A 524 -40.01 15.92 -15.23
N GLY A 525 -38.92 16.61 -14.88
CA GLY A 525 -38.41 16.67 -13.50
C GLY A 525 -37.92 15.31 -12.98
N ILE A 526 -37.49 14.42 -13.87
CA ILE A 526 -37.07 13.05 -13.52
C ILE A 526 -35.54 13.03 -13.32
N PRO A 527 -35.04 12.62 -12.13
CA PRO A 527 -33.61 12.50 -11.90
C PRO A 527 -32.95 11.54 -12.90
N PHE A 528 -31.74 11.90 -13.34
CA PHE A 528 -31.04 11.14 -14.38
C PHE A 528 -30.60 9.73 -13.94
N GLY A 529 -30.28 9.56 -12.65
CA GLY A 529 -29.70 8.33 -12.12
C GLY A 529 -30.48 7.74 -10.95
N PRO A 530 -30.25 6.45 -10.64
CA PRO A 530 -29.32 5.55 -11.33
C PRO A 530 -29.88 5.06 -12.68
N ILE A 531 -29.01 4.95 -13.69
CA ILE A 531 -29.36 4.64 -15.09
C ILE A 531 -29.99 3.25 -15.31
N THR A 532 -30.04 2.42 -14.26
CA THR A 532 -30.60 1.06 -14.28
C THR A 532 -32.03 1.01 -13.77
N VAL A 533 -32.60 2.12 -13.30
CA VAL A 533 -33.99 2.18 -12.84
C VAL A 533 -34.93 2.44 -14.02
N PRO A 534 -36.06 1.73 -14.13
CA PRO A 534 -37.04 1.97 -15.17
C PRO A 534 -37.57 3.41 -15.15
N LEU A 535 -37.75 4.00 -16.32
CA LEU A 535 -38.38 5.30 -16.47
C LEU A 535 -39.90 5.14 -16.57
N ALA A 536 -40.66 6.13 -16.09
CA ALA A 536 -42.12 6.14 -16.13
C ALA A 536 -42.72 6.27 -17.54
N PHE A 537 -41.86 6.37 -18.56
CA PHE A 537 -42.20 6.60 -19.96
C PHE A 537 -41.22 5.81 -20.83
N PRO A 538 -41.66 5.33 -22.00
CA PRO A 538 -40.85 4.45 -22.84
C PRO A 538 -39.63 5.17 -23.41
N SER A 539 -38.67 4.40 -23.92
CA SER A 539 -37.48 4.93 -24.62
C SER A 539 -37.81 5.52 -25.99
N GLN A 540 -38.95 5.14 -26.57
CA GLN A 540 -39.48 5.56 -27.86
C GLN A 540 -41.01 5.60 -27.76
N SER A 541 -41.67 6.51 -28.47
CA SER A 541 -43.14 6.51 -28.57
C SER A 541 -43.63 5.34 -29.44
N TRP A 542 -44.84 4.83 -29.19
CA TRP A 542 -45.43 3.81 -30.06
C TRP A 542 -45.68 4.35 -31.47
N ASP A 543 -46.06 5.62 -31.62
CA ASP A 543 -46.24 6.25 -32.93
C ASP A 543 -44.95 6.25 -33.76
N ASP A 544 -43.80 6.58 -33.14
CA ASP A 544 -42.49 6.52 -33.82
C ASP A 544 -42.10 5.08 -34.16
N TYR A 545 -42.45 4.11 -33.31
CA TYR A 545 -42.18 2.69 -33.54
C TYR A 545 -43.00 2.15 -34.73
N GLU A 546 -44.31 2.39 -34.75
CA GLU A 546 -45.20 1.98 -35.84
C GLU A 546 -44.79 2.65 -37.17
N LYS A 547 -44.45 3.95 -37.12
CA LYS A 547 -43.95 4.67 -38.30
C LYS A 547 -42.65 4.08 -38.85
N TYR A 548 -41.75 3.60 -37.98
CA TYR A 548 -40.53 2.95 -38.42
C TYR A 548 -40.84 1.66 -39.20
N TRP A 549 -41.62 0.75 -38.62
CA TRP A 549 -41.93 -0.54 -39.25
C TRP A 549 -42.89 -0.46 -40.44
N ALA A 550 -43.68 0.62 -40.57
CA ALA A 550 -44.44 0.87 -41.81
C ALA A 550 -43.54 1.09 -43.04
N ASN A 551 -42.26 1.41 -42.85
CA ASN A 551 -41.30 1.73 -43.92
C ASN A 551 -40.10 0.77 -43.99
N HIS A 552 -40.06 -0.27 -43.17
CA HIS A 552 -38.95 -1.22 -43.11
C HIS A 552 -39.51 -2.63 -43.00
N ASP A 553 -38.83 -3.58 -43.65
CA ASP A 553 -39.17 -5.01 -43.56
C ASP A 553 -39.17 -5.46 -42.10
N PRO A 554 -40.01 -6.44 -41.70
CA PRO A 554 -39.99 -6.99 -40.35
C PRO A 554 -38.62 -7.60 -40.03
N ARG A 555 -38.38 -7.88 -38.74
CA ARG A 555 -37.09 -8.41 -38.29
C ARG A 555 -36.75 -9.78 -38.89
N ASP A 556 -37.77 -10.58 -39.17
CA ASP A 556 -37.61 -11.93 -39.70
C ASP A 556 -37.33 -11.88 -41.20
N ALA A 557 -36.40 -12.72 -41.66
CA ALA A 557 -36.14 -12.88 -43.09
C ALA A 557 -37.29 -13.65 -43.76
N GLU A 558 -37.52 -13.38 -45.04
CA GLU A 558 -38.44 -14.18 -45.85
C GLU A 558 -37.82 -15.56 -46.17
N ASP A 559 -38.64 -16.62 -46.15
CA ASP A 559 -38.25 -17.99 -46.54
C ASP A 559 -38.29 -18.11 -48.08
N ASP A 560 -37.27 -17.59 -48.76
CA ASP A 560 -37.09 -17.79 -50.22
C ASP A 560 -36.63 -19.22 -50.59
#